data_AF-A0A6J4XVH4-F1
#
_entry.id   AF-A0A6J4XVH4-F1
#
_cell.length_a   1.000
_cell.length_b   1.000
_cell.length_c   1.000
_cell.angle_alpha   90.00
_cell.angle_beta   90.00
_cell.angle_gamma   90.00
#
_symmetry.space_group_name_H-M   'P 1'
#
loop_
_entity.id
_entity.type
_entity.pdbx_description
1 polymer ?
#
loop_
_entity_poly.entity_id
_entity_poly.type
_entity_poly.pdbx_seq_one_letter_code
_entity_poly.pdbx_strand_id
1 'polypeptide(L)'
;MRKSKLEDWELWNKQPPAMTAKNNLGLVLSSTRNLPLRYWRTGFFFTGAADEKLLESTSGRFPKKFIPRTSHPIYSLHQLPDQVGFKVCPCSSKKPFNKSYFRYIRKGCRLRYTRYQMDRNSYLIEAVKFNIPPTMAYRLAFKGEVPADCLQAEGSI
;
A
#
# COMPACT_ATOMS: atom_id res chain seq x y z
N MET A 1 49.30 17.11 38.64
CA MET A 1 48.40 17.20 37.46
C MET A 1 48.65 16.00 36.55
N ARG A 2 47.79 14.98 36.58
CA ARG A 2 47.84 13.84 35.64
C ARG A 2 46.71 14.02 34.62
N LYS A 3 47.06 14.24 33.35
CA LYS A 3 46.10 14.22 32.23
C LYS A 3 45.72 12.77 31.95
N SER A 4 44.47 12.40 32.17
CA SER A 4 43.91 11.10 31.77
C SER A 4 43.75 11.06 30.25
N LYS A 5 44.62 10.30 29.58
CA LYS A 5 44.40 9.80 28.21
C LYS A 5 43.30 8.75 28.28
N LEU A 6 42.05 9.15 28.09
CA LEU A 6 40.93 8.20 28.15
C LEU A 6 39.75 8.67 27.30
N GLU A 7 39.93 9.06 26.02
CA GLU A 7 38.76 9.44 25.21
C GLU A 7 38.75 9.04 23.73
N ASP A 8 39.79 8.42 23.15
CA ASP A 8 39.71 8.09 21.71
C ASP A 8 39.10 6.71 21.41
N TRP A 9 39.29 5.69 22.26
CA TRP A 9 38.87 4.32 21.91
C TRP A 9 37.37 4.03 22.13
N GLU A 10 36.70 4.80 22.99
CA GLU A 10 35.26 4.62 23.28
C GLU A 10 34.34 5.17 22.18
N LEU A 11 34.83 6.09 21.35
CA LEU A 11 34.10 6.65 20.20
C LEU A 11 34.02 5.65 19.02
N TRP A 12 35.03 4.81 18.84
CA TRP A 12 35.09 3.83 17.74
C TRP A 12 34.43 2.48 18.05
N ASN A 13 34.17 2.17 19.32
CA ASN A 13 33.53 0.92 19.76
C ASN A 13 32.00 0.98 19.79
N LYS A 14 31.39 2.13 19.52
CA LYS A 14 29.96 2.22 19.28
C LYS A 14 29.68 1.80 17.85
N GLN A 15 29.54 0.49 17.62
CA GLN A 15 28.92 0.03 16.39
C GLN A 15 27.61 0.81 16.21
N PRO A 16 27.43 1.55 15.09
CA PRO A 16 26.16 2.19 14.81
C PRO A 16 25.08 1.11 14.91
N PRO A 17 23.98 1.33 15.65
CA PRO A 17 22.92 0.34 15.74
C PRO A 17 22.56 -0.06 14.31
N ALA A 18 22.68 -1.36 14.02
CA ALA A 18 22.51 -1.88 12.67
C ALA A 18 21.22 -1.29 12.07
N MET A 19 21.32 -0.65 10.90
CA MET A 19 20.18 -0.11 10.18
C MET A 19 19.29 -1.26 9.71
N THR A 20 18.48 -1.80 10.61
CA THR A 20 17.50 -2.81 10.25
C THR A 20 16.32 -2.12 9.56
N ALA A 21 15.74 -2.77 8.56
CA ALA A 21 14.53 -2.29 7.89
C ALA A 21 13.37 -1.99 8.86
N LYS A 22 13.40 -2.61 10.04
CA LYS A 22 12.47 -2.38 11.15
C LYS A 22 12.65 -1.00 11.79
N ASN A 23 13.88 -0.50 11.88
CA ASN A 23 14.24 0.78 12.52
C ASN A 23 14.11 1.98 11.57
N ASN A 24 14.10 1.75 10.25
CA ASN A 24 14.03 2.82 9.23
C ASN A 24 13.02 2.50 8.11
N LEU A 25 11.79 2.14 8.51
CA LEU A 25 10.73 1.77 7.58
C LEU A 25 10.48 2.84 6.52
N GLY A 26 10.55 4.12 6.87
CA GLY A 26 10.37 5.23 5.92
C GLY A 26 11.38 5.22 4.77
N LEU A 27 12.66 4.94 5.06
CA LEU A 27 13.71 4.85 4.04
C LEU A 27 13.50 3.64 3.14
N VAL A 28 13.17 2.48 3.72
CA VAL A 28 12.90 1.23 2.97
C VAL A 28 11.68 1.38 2.06
N LEU A 29 10.61 1.99 2.56
CA LEU A 29 9.37 2.19 1.81
C LEU A 29 9.53 3.21 0.67
N SER A 30 10.43 4.18 0.81
CA SER A 30 10.67 5.21 -0.19
C SER A 30 11.44 4.71 -1.42
N SER A 31 12.28 3.68 -1.26
CA SER A 31 13.16 3.15 -2.31
C SER A 31 12.64 1.87 -2.97
N THR A 32 11.61 1.23 -2.40
CA THR A 32 11.13 -0.06 -2.85
C THR A 32 9.93 0.06 -3.79
N ARG A 33 10.06 -0.44 -5.02
CA ARG A 33 8.93 -0.54 -5.96
C ARG A 33 7.97 -1.67 -5.57
N ASN A 34 8.47 -2.83 -5.16
CA ASN A 34 7.68 -4.03 -4.86
C ASN A 34 7.82 -4.37 -3.38
N LEU A 35 6.77 -4.14 -2.59
CA LEU A 35 6.85 -4.28 -1.15
C LEU A 35 6.47 -5.70 -0.71
N PRO A 36 7.34 -6.43 0.04
CA PRO A 36 6.98 -7.73 0.60
C PRO A 36 5.76 -7.67 1.53
N LEU A 37 4.89 -8.69 1.49
CA LEU A 37 3.63 -8.74 2.24
C LEU A 37 3.77 -8.47 3.74
N ARG A 38 4.86 -8.95 4.37
CA ARG A 38 5.14 -8.73 5.80
C ARG A 38 5.27 -7.24 6.20
N TYR A 39 5.48 -6.35 5.24
CA TYR A 39 5.59 -4.92 5.48
C TYR A 39 4.33 -4.14 5.09
N TRP A 40 3.32 -4.82 4.55
CA TRP A 40 2.06 -4.18 4.21
C TRP A 40 1.35 -3.69 5.47
N ARG A 41 0.54 -2.64 5.30
CA ARG A 41 -0.33 -2.09 6.33
C ARG A 41 -1.68 -1.74 5.73
N THR A 42 -2.68 -1.54 6.59
CA THR A 42 -3.94 -0.89 6.18
C THR A 42 -3.64 0.47 5.57
N GLY A 43 -4.38 0.83 4.51
CA GLY A 43 -4.19 2.11 3.86
C GLY A 43 -3.11 2.15 2.79
N PHE A 44 -2.40 1.05 2.55
CA PHE A 44 -1.41 1.00 1.48
C PHE A 44 -2.08 0.91 0.11
N PHE A 45 -1.55 1.67 -0.83
CA PHE A 45 -2.02 1.77 -2.20
C PHE A 45 -0.99 1.20 -3.16
N PHE A 46 -1.47 0.38 -4.09
CA PHE A 46 -0.67 -0.36 -5.04
C PHE A 46 -1.23 -0.23 -6.45
N THR A 47 -0.38 -0.34 -7.46
CA THR A 47 -0.78 -0.37 -8.88
C THR A 47 -0.23 -1.60 -9.58
N GLY A 48 -0.83 -1.97 -10.72
CA GLY A 48 -0.32 -3.06 -11.57
C GLY A 48 -1.01 -4.42 -11.36
N ALA A 49 -2.18 -4.47 -10.71
CA ALA A 49 -2.95 -5.70 -10.65
C ALA A 49 -3.63 -5.95 -11.99
N ALA A 50 -3.14 -6.93 -12.76
CA ALA A 50 -3.68 -7.26 -14.07
C ALA A 50 -5.16 -7.67 -14.00
N ASP A 51 -5.98 -7.21 -14.95
CA ASP A 51 -7.42 -7.48 -14.98
C ASP A 51 -7.74 -8.98 -14.97
N GLU A 52 -6.93 -9.81 -15.66
CA GLU A 52 -7.09 -11.27 -15.69
C GLU A 52 -7.01 -11.87 -14.28
N LYS A 53 -6.00 -11.45 -13.51
CA LYS A 53 -5.80 -11.93 -12.14
C LYS A 53 -6.84 -11.37 -11.17
N LEU A 54 -7.35 -10.17 -11.42
CA LEU A 54 -8.45 -9.60 -10.66
C LEU A 54 -9.76 -10.35 -10.94
N LEU A 55 -10.06 -10.71 -12.18
CA LEU A 55 -11.24 -11.52 -12.51
C LEU A 55 -11.18 -12.87 -11.79
N GLU A 56 -10.04 -13.55 -11.88
CA GLU A 56 -9.80 -14.82 -11.19
C GLU A 56 -10.01 -14.66 -9.67
N SER A 57 -9.34 -13.69 -9.05
CA SER A 57 -9.35 -13.50 -7.58
C SER A 57 -10.67 -12.94 -7.04
N THR A 58 -11.52 -12.38 -7.89
CA THR A 58 -12.82 -11.80 -7.50
C THR A 58 -14.01 -12.61 -7.98
N SER A 59 -13.78 -13.79 -8.55
CA SER A 59 -14.81 -14.67 -9.12
C SER A 59 -15.64 -13.95 -10.19
N GLY A 60 -14.96 -13.22 -11.08
CA GLY A 60 -15.57 -12.49 -12.19
C GLY A 60 -16.28 -11.19 -11.79
N ARG A 61 -16.25 -10.77 -10.52
CA ARG A 61 -16.96 -9.55 -10.06
C ARG A 61 -16.24 -8.26 -10.43
N PHE A 62 -14.93 -8.30 -10.71
CA PHE A 62 -14.15 -7.13 -11.07
C PHE A 62 -12.94 -7.47 -11.96
N PRO A 63 -12.62 -6.62 -12.97
CA PRO A 63 -13.39 -5.48 -13.45
C PRO A 63 -14.71 -5.87 -14.12
N LYS A 64 -15.64 -4.92 -14.21
CA LYS A 64 -16.92 -5.11 -14.92
C LYS A 64 -16.73 -5.36 -16.43
N LYS A 65 -15.68 -4.77 -17.01
CA LYS A 65 -15.27 -5.00 -18.40
C LYS A 65 -13.81 -5.40 -18.38
N PHE A 66 -13.51 -6.60 -18.85
CA PHE A 66 -12.14 -7.05 -19.05
C PHE A 66 -11.52 -6.29 -20.23
N ILE A 67 -10.35 -5.70 -20.02
CA ILE A 67 -9.55 -5.13 -21.11
C ILE A 67 -8.17 -5.79 -21.07
N PRO A 68 -7.78 -6.54 -22.12
CA PRO A 68 -6.46 -7.17 -22.16
C PRO A 68 -5.33 -6.17 -21.90
N ARG A 69 -4.30 -6.62 -21.17
CA ARG A 69 -3.11 -5.82 -20.81
C ARG A 69 -3.40 -4.56 -19.98
N THR A 70 -4.61 -4.42 -19.46
CA THR A 70 -4.96 -3.39 -18.49
C THR A 70 -4.70 -3.89 -17.08
N SER A 71 -4.47 -2.94 -16.17
CA SER A 71 -4.35 -3.23 -14.75
C SER A 71 -5.10 -2.20 -13.95
N HIS A 72 -5.48 -2.58 -12.73
CA HIS A 72 -6.15 -1.71 -11.78
C HIS A 72 -5.35 -1.56 -10.50
N PRO A 73 -5.55 -0.47 -9.75
CA PRO A 73 -4.96 -0.32 -8.43
C PRO A 73 -5.62 -1.24 -7.40
N ILE A 74 -4.90 -1.49 -6.32
CA ILE A 74 -5.39 -2.23 -5.15
C ILE A 74 -5.16 -1.37 -3.91
N TYR A 75 -6.13 -1.41 -3.00
CA TYR A 75 -6.05 -0.80 -1.68
C TYR A 75 -6.08 -1.88 -0.59
N SER A 76 -5.16 -1.77 0.36
CA SER A 76 -5.02 -2.67 1.49
C SER A 76 -6.00 -2.30 2.62
N LEU A 77 -6.88 -3.22 3.00
CA LEU A 77 -7.93 -2.99 3.98
C LEU A 77 -7.47 -3.36 5.40
N HIS A 78 -7.11 -4.61 5.63
CA HIS A 78 -6.64 -5.09 6.93
C HIS A 78 -5.81 -6.35 6.78
N GLN A 79 -4.95 -6.59 7.75
CA GLN A 79 -4.16 -7.81 7.83
C GLN A 79 -5.05 -9.01 8.16
N LEU A 80 -4.76 -10.17 7.58
CA LEU A 80 -5.40 -11.42 7.95
C LEU A 80 -4.86 -11.93 9.30
N PRO A 81 -5.59 -12.82 10.00
CA PRO A 81 -5.08 -13.49 11.20
C PRO A 81 -3.71 -14.14 10.97
N ASP A 82 -2.91 -14.22 12.03
CA ASP A 82 -1.56 -14.82 12.01
C ASP A 82 -0.57 -14.21 11.00
N GLN A 83 -0.87 -13.00 10.53
CA GLN A 83 -0.02 -12.22 9.61
C GLN A 83 0.25 -12.92 8.26
N VAL A 84 -0.60 -13.88 7.87
CA VAL A 84 -0.39 -14.69 6.65
C VAL A 84 -0.66 -13.94 5.34
N GLY A 85 -1.28 -12.77 5.41
CA GLY A 85 -1.57 -11.96 4.23
C GLY A 85 -2.45 -10.75 4.55
N PHE A 86 -3.09 -10.22 3.50
CA PHE A 86 -3.93 -9.03 3.60
C PHE A 86 -5.26 -9.21 2.88
N LYS A 87 -6.31 -8.65 3.49
CA LYS A 87 -7.57 -8.37 2.81
C LYS A 87 -7.41 -7.08 2.00
N VAL A 88 -7.85 -7.11 0.77
CA VAL A 88 -7.75 -5.99 -0.17
C VAL A 88 -9.05 -5.77 -0.92
N CYS A 89 -9.20 -4.59 -1.52
CA CYS A 89 -10.17 -4.35 -2.57
C CYS A 89 -9.49 -3.72 -3.80
N PRO A 90 -10.00 -3.98 -5.01
CA PRO A 90 -9.53 -3.24 -6.17
C PRO A 90 -10.10 -1.82 -6.17
N CYS A 91 -9.45 -0.93 -6.89
CA CYS A 91 -9.91 0.44 -7.08
C CYS A 91 -10.31 0.71 -8.52
N SER A 92 -11.23 1.66 -8.71
CA SER A 92 -11.64 2.14 -10.04
C SER A 92 -11.45 3.65 -10.16
N SER A 93 -11.23 4.13 -11.37
CA SER A 93 -11.33 5.56 -11.69
C SER A 93 -12.77 6.04 -11.89
N LYS A 94 -13.73 5.11 -11.99
CA LYS A 94 -15.15 5.40 -12.22
C LYS A 94 -15.92 5.36 -10.90
N LYS A 95 -16.74 6.39 -10.65
CA LYS A 95 -17.64 6.45 -9.50
C LYS A 95 -18.63 5.27 -9.58
N PRO A 96 -18.87 4.54 -8.48
CA PRO A 96 -19.92 3.53 -8.44
C PRO A 96 -21.30 4.19 -8.58
N PHE A 97 -22.00 3.97 -9.70
CA PHE A 97 -23.29 4.63 -9.97
C PHE A 97 -24.45 4.14 -9.09
N ASN A 98 -24.42 2.87 -8.67
CA ASN A 98 -25.54 2.23 -7.96
C ASN A 98 -25.21 1.93 -6.49
N LYS A 99 -24.45 2.81 -5.83
CA LYS A 99 -24.09 2.65 -4.42
C LYS A 99 -24.47 3.91 -3.64
N SER A 100 -25.24 3.71 -2.58
CA SER A 100 -25.65 4.77 -1.64
C SER A 100 -24.50 5.30 -0.81
N TYR A 101 -23.44 4.50 -0.63
CA TYR A 101 -22.23 4.86 0.10
C TYR A 101 -20.99 4.32 -0.63
N PHE A 102 -19.94 5.13 -0.74
CA PHE A 102 -18.64 4.69 -1.23
C PHE A 102 -17.51 5.55 -0.67
N ARG A 103 -16.32 4.95 -0.61
CA ARG A 103 -15.07 5.64 -0.26
C ARG A 103 -14.18 5.80 -1.47
N TYR A 104 -13.39 6.88 -1.48
CA TYR A 104 -12.42 7.13 -2.54
C TYR A 104 -11.21 7.92 -2.04
N ILE A 105 -10.09 7.71 -2.71
CA ILE A 105 -8.89 8.52 -2.54
C ILE A 105 -9.02 9.70 -3.50
N ARG A 106 -8.99 10.93 -2.98
CA ARG A 106 -9.13 12.14 -3.79
C ARG A 106 -7.93 12.35 -4.74
N LYS A 107 -8.20 12.86 -5.94
CA LYS A 107 -7.19 13.38 -6.86
C LYS A 107 -6.30 14.40 -6.16
N GLY A 108 -5.02 14.43 -6.51
CA GLY A 108 -4.05 15.36 -5.94
C GLY A 108 -3.52 14.94 -4.57
N CYS A 109 -4.09 13.90 -3.94
CA CYS A 109 -3.57 13.36 -2.70
C CYS A 109 -2.11 12.90 -2.88
N ARG A 110 -1.24 13.33 -1.95
CA ARG A 110 0.15 12.90 -1.89
C ARG A 110 0.29 11.75 -0.90
N LEU A 111 0.65 10.58 -1.40
CA LEU A 111 0.83 9.38 -0.59
C LEU A 111 2.13 9.48 0.22
N ARG A 112 2.10 8.93 1.44
CA ARG A 112 3.28 8.89 2.32
C ARG A 112 4.33 7.94 1.76
N TYR A 113 5.58 8.14 2.20
CA TYR A 113 6.79 7.37 1.85
C TYR A 113 7.33 7.56 0.43
N THR A 114 6.49 7.50 -0.60
CA THR A 114 6.93 7.55 -2.01
C THR A 114 6.79 8.94 -2.66
N ARG A 115 6.10 9.87 -1.98
CA ARG A 115 5.68 11.18 -2.52
C ARG A 115 4.79 11.09 -3.76
N TYR A 116 4.28 9.90 -4.11
CA TYR A 116 3.40 9.70 -5.26
C TYR A 116 2.14 10.55 -5.13
N GLN A 117 1.76 11.26 -6.19
CA GLN A 117 0.55 12.06 -6.22
C GLN A 117 -0.52 11.38 -7.08
N MET A 118 -1.73 11.26 -6.52
CA MET A 118 -2.87 10.68 -7.22
C MET A 118 -3.27 11.56 -8.41
N ASP A 119 -3.26 11.00 -9.61
CA ASP A 119 -3.60 11.71 -10.87
C ASP A 119 -5.12 11.88 -11.06
N ARG A 120 -5.92 11.02 -10.42
CA ARG A 120 -7.39 10.99 -10.47
C ARG A 120 -7.99 10.47 -9.16
N ASN A 121 -9.30 10.61 -9.02
CA ASN A 121 -10.03 9.94 -7.92
C ASN A 121 -9.92 8.42 -8.09
N SER A 122 -9.64 7.72 -6.99
CA SER A 122 -9.59 6.26 -6.97
C SER A 122 -10.65 5.75 -6.00
N TYR A 123 -11.76 5.27 -6.55
CA TYR A 123 -12.90 4.73 -5.80
C TYR A 123 -12.59 3.31 -5.32
N LEU A 124 -12.76 3.06 -4.03
CA LEU A 124 -12.54 1.76 -3.41
C LEU A 124 -13.77 0.88 -3.66
N ILE A 125 -13.59 -0.25 -4.34
CA ILE A 125 -14.69 -1.18 -4.63
C ILE A 125 -14.80 -2.19 -3.48
N GLU A 126 -15.16 -1.71 -2.30
CA GLU A 126 -15.12 -2.48 -1.05
C GLU A 126 -16.12 -3.66 -1.01
N ALA A 127 -17.18 -3.58 -1.82
CA ALA A 127 -18.10 -4.69 -2.06
C ALA A 127 -17.39 -5.91 -2.70
N VAL A 128 -16.24 -5.69 -3.36
CA VAL A 128 -15.40 -6.72 -3.96
C VAL A 128 -14.09 -6.82 -3.18
N LYS A 129 -14.15 -7.46 -2.02
CA LYS A 129 -12.97 -7.73 -1.18
C LYS A 129 -12.49 -9.17 -1.36
N PHE A 130 -11.18 -9.36 -1.39
CA PHE A 130 -10.55 -10.68 -1.50
C PHE A 130 -9.24 -10.73 -0.70
N ASN A 131 -8.73 -11.94 -0.47
CA ASN A 131 -7.43 -12.13 0.16
C ASN A 131 -6.39 -12.11 -0.95
N ILE A 132 -5.39 -11.22 -0.87
CA ILE A 132 -4.42 -11.06 -1.95
C ILE A 132 -3.55 -12.33 -2.09
N PRO A 133 -3.49 -12.99 -3.26
CA PRO A 133 -2.57 -14.09 -3.47
C PRO A 133 -1.12 -13.60 -3.41
N PRO A 134 -0.18 -14.34 -2.78
CA PRO A 134 1.24 -13.96 -2.77
C PRO A 134 1.80 -13.75 -4.18
N THR A 135 1.36 -14.56 -5.14
CA THR A 135 1.74 -14.48 -6.55
C THR A 135 1.29 -13.19 -7.26
N MET A 136 0.23 -12.56 -6.76
CA MET A 136 -0.19 -11.25 -7.24
C MET A 136 0.58 -10.15 -6.49
N ALA A 137 0.68 -10.27 -5.16
CA ALA A 137 1.29 -9.26 -4.29
C ALA A 137 2.71 -8.88 -4.71
N TYR A 138 3.56 -9.84 -5.09
CA TYR A 138 4.94 -9.55 -5.48
C TYR A 138 5.06 -8.69 -6.75
N ARG A 139 4.05 -8.70 -7.63
CA ARG A 139 4.05 -7.94 -8.89
C ARG A 139 3.55 -6.50 -8.73
N LEU A 140 2.93 -6.20 -7.60
CA LEU A 140 2.33 -4.90 -7.37
C LEU A 140 3.40 -3.84 -7.08
N ALA A 141 3.24 -2.69 -7.74
CA ALA A 141 4.05 -1.53 -7.46
C ALA A 141 3.44 -0.74 -6.30
N PHE A 142 4.16 -0.68 -5.17
CA PHE A 142 3.82 0.15 -4.03
C PHE A 142 3.87 1.62 -4.42
N LYS A 143 2.78 2.33 -4.15
CA LYS A 143 2.66 3.76 -4.43
C LYS A 143 2.62 4.60 -3.17
N GLY A 144 2.55 4.01 -1.98
CA GLY A 144 2.56 4.75 -0.72
C GLY A 144 1.38 4.39 0.18
N GLU A 145 1.38 4.98 1.37
CA GLU A 145 0.26 4.92 2.29
C GLU A 145 -0.65 6.12 2.06
N VAL A 146 -1.96 5.87 2.05
CA VAL A 146 -2.99 6.89 1.89
C VAL A 146 -3.22 7.60 3.23
N PRO A 147 -2.98 8.92 3.32
CA PRO A 147 -3.35 9.70 4.49
C PRO A 147 -4.86 9.66 4.76
N ALA A 148 -5.26 9.66 6.03
CA ALA A 148 -6.68 9.58 6.40
C ALA A 148 -7.50 10.76 5.85
N ASP A 149 -6.93 11.96 5.81
CA ASP A 149 -7.54 13.17 5.25
C ASP A 149 -7.74 13.10 3.72
N CYS A 150 -7.03 12.20 3.03
CA CYS A 150 -7.24 11.96 1.61
C CYS A 150 -8.36 10.96 1.33
N LEU A 151 -8.77 10.17 2.32
CA LEU A 151 -9.79 9.16 2.17
C LEU A 151 -11.16 9.80 2.43
N GLN A 152 -11.88 10.03 1.36
CA GLN A 152 -13.19 10.66 1.38
C GLN A 152 -14.28 9.60 1.38
N ALA A 153 -15.41 9.90 2.00
CA ALA A 153 -16.62 9.10 1.96
C ALA A 153 -17.77 9.98 1.48
N GLU A 154 -18.61 9.46 0.60
CA GLU A 154 -19.80 10.15 0.12
C GLU A 154 -21.00 9.20 0.24
N GLY A 155 -22.13 9.75 0.68
CA GLY A 155 -23.39 9.01 0.82
C GLY A 155 -23.78 8.65 2.26
N SER A 156 -25.00 8.14 2.43
CA SER A 156 -25.55 7.76 3.74
C SER A 156 -25.31 6.27 4.01
N ILE A 157 -24.91 5.96 5.25
CA ILE A 157 -24.75 4.58 5.76
C ILE A 157 -26.11 3.94 5.97
#